data_AF-A0A9E5WPC0-F1
#
_entry.id   AF-A0A9E5WPC0-F1
#
_cell.length_a   1.000
_cell.length_b   1.000
_cell.length_c   1.000
_cell.angle_alpha   90.00
_cell.angle_beta   90.00
_cell.angle_gamma   90.00
#
_symmetry.space_group_name_H-M   'P 1'
#
loop_
_entity.id
_entity.type
_entity.pdbx_description
1 polymer ?
#
loop_
_entity_poly.entity_id
_entity_poly.type
_entity_poly.pdbx_seq_one_letter_code
_entity_poly.pdbx_strand_id
1 'polypeptide(L)' 'MNIEITEREGELLLEILRDRLGTLREQIHHARTFRFRDMLKDMQQVLRRLIEKLESADEPAAAGSGSQADSA' A
#
# COMPACT_ATOMS: atom_id res chain seq x y z
N MET A 1 -9.21 -12.23 12.04
CA MET A 1 -10.14 -12.38 10.92
C MET A 1 -9.32 -12.15 9.67
N ASN A 2 -9.05 -13.20 8.88
CA ASN A 2 -8.46 -13.01 7.56
C ASN A 2 -9.60 -12.59 6.63
N ILE A 3 -9.45 -11.43 6.01
CA ILE A 3 -10.33 -10.98 4.94
C ILE A 3 -9.66 -11.48 3.66
N GLU A 4 -10.32 -12.36 2.93
CA GLU A 4 -9.90 -12.73 1.58
C GLU A 4 -10.32 -11.60 0.65
N ILE A 5 -9.35 -11.03 -0.07
CA ILE A 5 -9.57 -9.96 -1.04
C ILE A 5 -9.26 -10.56 -2.41
N THR A 6 -10.22 -10.52 -3.32
CA THR A 6 -10.01 -10.92 -4.72
C THR A 6 -9.11 -9.91 -5.44
N GLU A 7 -8.46 -10.31 -6.52
CA GLU A 7 -7.63 -9.43 -7.36
C GLU A 7 -8.39 -8.14 -7.74
N ARG A 8 -9.66 -8.29 -8.17
CA ARG A 8 -10.50 -7.14 -8.55
C ARG A 8 -10.83 -6.21 -7.37
N GLU A 9 -11.08 -6.76 -6.19
CA GLU A 9 -11.28 -5.97 -4.97
C GLU A 9 -9.98 -5.27 -4.53
N GLY A 10 -8.84 -5.93 -4.72
CA GLY A 10 -7.51 -5.37 -4.48
C GLY A 10 -7.22 -4.17 -5.37
N GLU A 11 -7.47 -4.31 -6.68
CA GLU A 11 -7.36 -3.21 -7.65
C GLU A 11 -8.24 -2.02 -7.27
N LEU A 12 -9.53 -2.28 -6.98
CA LEU A 12 -10.48 -1.24 -6.59
C LEU A 12 -10.04 -0.54 -5.30
N LEU A 13 -9.57 -1.30 -4.32
CA LEU A 13 -9.09 -0.76 -3.05
C LEU A 13 -7.84 0.09 -3.27
N LEU A 14 -6.90 -0.37 -4.11
CA LEU A 14 -5.71 0.40 -4.48
C LEU A 14 -6.06 1.73 -5.15
N GLU A 15 -7.04 1.74 -6.05
CA GLU A 15 -7.53 2.96 -6.69
C GLU A 15 -8.05 3.97 -5.64
N ILE A 16 -8.93 3.52 -4.75
CA ILE A 16 -9.49 4.36 -3.66
C ILE A 16 -8.39 4.91 -2.75
N LEU A 17 -7.42 4.07 -2.37
CA LEU A 17 -6.32 4.47 -1.49
C LEU A 17 -5.42 5.50 -2.16
N ARG A 18 -5.11 5.33 -3.45
CA ARG A 18 -4.27 6.25 -4.24
C ARG A 18 -4.95 7.60 -4.45
N ASP A 19 -6.25 7.61 -4.78
CA ASP A 19 -7.03 8.85 -4.90
C ASP A 19 -7.01 9.64 -3.59
N ARG A 20 -7.32 8.95 -2.48
CA ARG A 20 -7.29 9.58 -1.16
C ARG A 20 -5.91 10.11 -0.78
N LEU A 21 -4.84 9.42 -1.17
CA LEU A 21 -3.46 9.88 -0.96
C LEU A 21 -3.18 11.20 -1.71
N GLY A 22 -3.73 11.34 -2.92
CA GLY A 22 -3.73 12.59 -3.68
C GLY A 22 -4.42 13.71 -2.91
N THR A 23 -5.64 13.49 -2.46
CA THR A 23 -6.40 14.48 -1.66
C THR A 23 -5.66 14.89 -0.39
N LEU A 24 -5.03 13.94 0.33
CA LEU A 24 -4.29 14.26 1.56
C LEU A 24 -3.09 15.17 1.30
N ARG A 25 -2.41 15.05 0.15
CA ARG A 25 -1.29 15.95 -0.19
C ARG A 25 -1.75 17.41 -0.30
N GLU A 26 -2.88 17.64 -0.96
CA GLU A 26 -3.48 18.97 -1.06
C GLU A 26 -3.93 19.50 0.31
N GLN A 27 -4.59 18.66 1.12
CA GLN A 27 -5.02 19.04 2.47
C GLN A 27 -3.85 19.39 3.38
N ILE A 28 -2.73 18.65 3.31
CA ILE A 28 -1.50 18.94 4.05
C ILE A 28 -0.93 20.30 3.63
N HIS A 29 -0.92 20.58 2.32
CA HIS A 29 -0.43 21.83 1.78
C HIS A 29 -1.24 23.03 2.27
N HIS A 30 -2.57 22.88 2.37
CA HIS A 30 -3.47 23.94 2.84
C HIS A 30 -3.70 23.96 4.36
N ALA A 31 -3.13 23.01 5.11
CA ALA A 31 -3.29 22.94 6.57
C ALA A 31 -2.62 24.13 7.28
N ARG A 32 -3.43 24.90 8.01
CA ARG A 32 -2.99 26.12 8.72
C ARG A 32 -2.40 25.85 10.10
N THR A 33 -2.76 24.75 10.75
CA THR A 33 -2.26 24.41 12.10
C THR A 33 -1.32 23.22 12.05
N PHE A 34 -0.27 23.28 12.87
CA PHE A 34 0.71 22.20 12.99
C PHE A 34 0.05 20.87 13.35
N ARG A 35 -0.82 20.88 14.36
CA ARG A 35 -1.52 19.67 14.85
C ARG A 35 -2.40 19.02 13.78
N PHE A 36 -3.11 19.82 12.99
CA PHE A 36 -3.93 19.28 11.89
C PHE A 36 -3.06 18.72 10.77
N ARG A 37 -1.95 19.40 10.45
CA ARG A 37 -0.98 18.93 9.46
C ARG A 37 -0.35 17.59 9.87
N ASP A 38 0.00 17.42 11.13
CA ASP A 38 0.54 16.16 11.65
C ASP A 38 -0.47 15.02 11.55
N MET A 39 -1.72 15.26 11.97
CA MET A 39 -2.80 14.28 11.81
C MET A 39 -2.96 13.83 10.35
N LEU A 40 -2.90 14.77 9.39
CA LEU A 40 -2.98 14.43 7.96
C LEU A 40 -1.76 13.64 7.47
N LYS A 41 -0.56 13.92 8.00
CA LYS A 41 0.66 13.15 7.69
C LYS A 41 0.59 11.73 8.25
N ASP A 42 0.06 11.57 9.45
CA ASP A 42 -0.16 10.24 10.05
C ASP A 42 -1.12 9.43 9.18
N MET A 43 -2.25 10.03 8.77
CA MET A 43 -3.18 9.40 7.82
C MET A 43 -2.48 9.05 6.50
N GLN A 44 -1.65 9.95 5.97
CA GLN A 44 -0.89 9.68 4.75
C GLN A 44 0.04 8.48 4.92
N GLN A 45 0.71 8.34 6.07
CA GLN A 45 1.60 7.21 6.33
C GLN A 45 0.82 5.90 6.45
N VAL A 46 -0.36 5.91 7.08
CA VAL A 46 -1.24 4.73 7.15
C VAL A 46 -1.64 4.28 5.74
N LEU A 47 -2.07 5.20 4.87
CA LEU A 47 -2.46 4.84 3.50
C LEU A 47 -1.29 4.27 2.69
N ARG A 48 -0.09 4.84 2.82
CA ARG A 48 1.11 4.30 2.14
C ARG A 48 1.38 2.85 2.55
N ARG A 49 1.34 2.56 3.85
CA ARG A 49 1.54 1.18 4.35
C ARG A 49 0.45 0.22 3.88
N LEU A 50 -0.79 0.69 3.72
CA LEU A 50 -1.87 -0.14 3.18
C LEU A 50 -1.66 -0.46 1.70
N ILE A 51 -1.24 0.53 0.91
CA ILE A 51 -0.90 0.35 -0.50
C ILE A 51 0.25 -0.65 -0.65
N GLU A 52 1.34 -0.45 0.10
CA GLU A 52 2.48 -1.39 0.09
C GLU A 52 2.06 -2.82 0.41
N LYS A 53 1.19 -3.01 1.42
CA LYS A 53 0.68 -4.35 1.77
C LYS A 53 -0.15 -4.99 0.68
N LEU A 54 -0.95 -4.22 -0.05
CA LEU A 54 -1.78 -4.72 -1.15
C LEU A 54 -0.91 -5.05 -2.37
N GLU A 55 0.05 -4.19 -2.69
CA GLU A 55 0.99 -4.42 -3.81
C GLU A 55 1.91 -5.63 -3.55
N SER A 56 2.39 -5.81 -2.32
CA SER A 56 3.18 -7.00 -1.95
C SER A 56 2.36 -8.28 -1.80
N ALA A 57 1.04 -8.18 -1.59
CA ALA A 57 0.16 -9.35 -1.57
C ALA A 57 -0.12 -9.90 -2.99
N ASP A 58 0.10 -9.06 -4.01
CA ASP A 58 -0.09 -9.38 -5.42
C ASP A 58 1.16 -9.99 -6.08
N GLU A 59 2.33 -9.99 -5.41
CA GLU A 59 3.50 -10.72 -5.91
C GLU A 59 3.28 -12.23 -5.71
N PRO A 60 3.10 -13.03 -6.78
CA PRO A 60 3.15 -14.47 -6.65
C PRO A 60 4.56 -14.85 -6.19
N ALA A 61 4.65 -15.77 -5.23
CA ALA A 61 5.88 -16.36 -4.72
C ALA A 61 6.70 -17.06 -5.84
N ALA A 62 7.35 -16.29 -6.71
CA ALA A 62 8.16 -16.77 -7.82
C ALA A 62 9.62 -16.32 -7.64
N ALA A 63 10.30 -16.93 -6.67
CA ALA A 63 11.76 -17.06 -6.66
C ALA A 63 12.21 -18.31 -5.88
N GLY A 64 11.50 -19.42 -6.07
CA GLY A 64 11.99 -20.77 -5.76
C GLY A 64 12.56 -21.39 -7.03
N SER A 65 13.72 -20.91 -7.52
CA SER A 65 14.52 -21.67 -8.48
C SER A 65 15.53 -22.49 -7.70
N GLY A 66 15.15 -23.72 -7.40
CA GLY A 66 16.12 -24.76 -7.11
C GLY A 66 17.00 -24.98 -8.35
N SER A 67 18.30 -24.90 -8.14
CA SER A 67 19.27 -25.60 -8.98
C SER A 67 20.24 -26.30 -8.03
N GLN A 68 19.81 -27.47 -7.55
CA GLN A 68 20.74 -28.55 -7.23
C GLN A 68 21.35 -28.97 -8.58
N ALA A 69 22.54 -28.48 -8.87
CA ALA A 69 23.43 -29.12 -9.82
C ALA A 69 24.47 -29.89 -9.01
N ASP A 70 24.11 -31.14 -8.74
CA ASP A 70 25.02 -32.23 -8.44
C ASP A 70 25.91 -32.45 -9.67
N SER A 71 27.23 -32.45 -9.50
CA SER A 71 28.18 -32.95 -10.49
C SER A 71 29.51 -33.24 -9.81
N ALA A 72 29.69 -34.55 -9.60
CA ALA A 72 30.90 -35.35 -9.45
C ALA A 72 32.26 -34.73 -9.85
#